data_AF-A0A074MZ96-F1
#
_entry.id   AF-A0A074MZ96-F1
#
_cell.length_a   1.000
_cell.length_b   1.000
_cell.length_c   1.000
_cell.angle_alpha   90.00
_cell.angle_beta   90.00
_cell.angle_gamma   90.00
#
_symmetry.space_group_name_H-M   'P 1'
#
loop_
_entity.id
_entity.type
_entity.pdbx_description
1 polymer ?
#
loop_
_entity_poly.entity_id
_entity_poly.type
_entity_poly.pdbx_seq_one_letter_code
_entity_poly.pdbx_strand_id
1 'polypeptide(L)'
;MANLLKPVLIVSLAISVSGALAACGARAPLEPLASNELPPVPYGEAEGPDAEQLLELPTLAAPERSVELRRRSEEREDDPFDLPPD
;
A
#
# COMPACT_ATOMS: atom_id res chain seq x y z
N MET A 1 -40.67 -18.21 -13.57
CA MET A 1 -39.98 -17.56 -12.43
C MET A 1 -38.59 -18.14 -12.15
N ALA A 2 -38.34 -19.45 -12.34
CA ALA A 2 -37.03 -20.07 -12.09
C ALA A 2 -35.89 -19.59 -13.03
N ASN A 3 -36.18 -19.13 -14.25
CA ASN A 3 -35.15 -18.75 -15.22
C ASN A 3 -34.49 -17.38 -14.96
N LEU A 4 -35.07 -16.55 -14.09
CA LEU A 4 -34.48 -15.26 -13.68
C LEU A 4 -33.71 -15.38 -12.36
N LEU A 5 -33.87 -16.48 -11.63
CA LEU A 5 -33.20 -16.70 -10.35
C LEU A 5 -31.69 -16.95 -10.52
N LYS A 6 -31.29 -17.67 -11.58
CA LYS A 6 -29.88 -17.91 -11.93
C LYS A 6 -29.10 -16.63 -12.26
N PRO A 7 -29.54 -15.75 -13.18
CA PRO A 7 -28.81 -14.53 -13.47
C PRO A 7 -28.79 -13.57 -12.27
N VAL A 8 -29.85 -13.50 -11.47
CA VAL A 8 -29.87 -12.69 -10.23
C VAL A 8 -28.84 -13.19 -9.23
N LEU A 9 -28.68 -14.52 -9.08
CA LEU A 9 -27.72 -15.13 -8.16
C LEU A 9 -26.27 -14.96 -8.65
N ILE A 10 -26.03 -15.00 -9.96
CA ILE A 10 -24.71 -14.71 -10.54
C ILE A 10 -24.34 -13.24 -10.35
N VAL A 11 -25.27 -12.32 -10.61
CA VAL A 11 -25.04 -10.88 -10.45
C VAL A 11 -24.80 -10.53 -8.98
N SER A 12 -25.57 -11.08 -8.04
CA SER A 12 -25.36 -10.84 -6.61
C SER A 12 -24.01 -11.38 -6.12
N LEU A 13 -23.59 -12.56 -6.58
CA LEU A 13 -22.28 -13.12 -6.26
C LEU A 13 -21.14 -12.26 -6.83
N ALA A 14 -21.25 -11.82 -8.08
CA ALA A 14 -20.25 -10.98 -8.73
C ALA A 14 -20.07 -9.62 -8.03
N ILE A 15 -21.19 -9.00 -7.59
CA ILE A 15 -21.16 -7.75 -6.83
C ILE A 15 -20.49 -7.96 -5.47
N SER A 16 -20.84 -9.05 -4.77
CA SER A 16 -20.30 -9.33 -3.43
C SER A 16 -18.78 -9.57 -3.47
N VAL A 17 -18.29 -10.34 -4.46
CA VAL A 17 -16.86 -10.57 -4.66
C VAL A 17 -16.14 -9.26 -5.00
N SER A 18 -16.66 -8.48 -5.95
CA SER A 18 -16.03 -7.22 -6.36
C SER A 18 -15.97 -6.21 -5.20
N GLY A 19 -17.03 -6.15 -4.37
CA GLY A 19 -17.06 -5.30 -3.19
C GLY A 19 -16.04 -5.71 -2.12
N ALA A 20 -15.83 -7.00 -1.92
CA ALA A 20 -14.82 -7.49 -0.97
C ALA A 20 -13.39 -7.12 -1.37
N LEU A 21 -13.07 -7.13 -2.68
CA LEU A 21 -11.76 -6.71 -3.18
C LEU A 21 -11.54 -5.19 -3.06
N ALA A 22 -12.60 -4.39 -3.19
CA ALA A 22 -12.51 -2.94 -3.06
C ALA A 22 -12.24 -2.45 -1.62
N ALA A 23 -12.41 -3.30 -0.61
CA ALA A 23 -12.15 -2.96 0.79
C ALA A 23 -10.66 -3.03 1.17
N CYS A 24 -9.79 -3.59 0.32
CA CYS A 24 -8.36 -3.70 0.60
C CYS A 24 -7.70 -2.31 0.48
N GLY A 25 -7.23 -1.76 1.60
CA GLY A 25 -6.58 -0.43 1.65
C GLY A 25 -7.45 0.71 2.21
N ALA A 26 -8.62 0.41 2.78
CA ALA A 26 -9.38 1.39 3.53
C ALA A 26 -8.56 1.99 4.69
N ARG A 27 -8.57 3.32 4.81
CA ARG A 27 -7.93 4.06 5.91
C ARG A 27 -9.00 4.67 6.80
N ALA A 28 -8.81 4.57 8.10
CA ALA A 28 -9.64 5.20 9.13
C ALA A 28 -8.69 5.82 10.19
N PRO A 29 -9.18 6.76 11.01
CA PRO A 29 -8.44 7.21 12.18
C PRO A 29 -7.99 6.00 13.02
N LEU A 30 -6.74 6.01 13.45
CA LEU A 30 -6.15 4.92 14.21
C LEU A 30 -5.96 5.37 15.65
N GLU A 31 -6.28 4.47 16.58
CA GLU A 31 -5.93 4.61 17.98
C GLU A 31 -4.93 3.50 18.36
N PRO A 32 -4.02 3.74 19.32
CA PRO A 32 -3.18 2.69 19.85
C PRO A 32 -4.02 1.51 20.37
N LEU A 33 -3.51 0.29 20.16
CA LEU A 33 -4.12 -0.89 20.77
C LEU A 33 -4.12 -0.76 22.29
N ALA A 34 -5.10 -1.36 22.97
CA ALA A 34 -5.13 -1.41 24.43
C ALA A 34 -3.75 -1.86 24.97
N SER A 35 -3.21 -1.12 25.95
CA SER A 35 -1.85 -1.24 26.52
C SER A 35 -0.67 -0.73 25.68
N ASN A 36 -0.90 -0.06 24.55
CA ASN A 36 0.13 0.71 23.84
C ASN A 36 -0.10 2.21 24.08
N GLU A 37 0.99 2.95 24.23
CA GLU A 37 1.00 4.40 24.31
C GLU A 37 1.71 4.99 23.09
N LEU A 38 1.49 6.28 22.82
CA LEU A 38 2.24 7.00 21.80
C LEU A 38 3.72 7.09 22.20
N PRO A 39 4.64 7.28 21.23
CA PRO A 39 6.04 7.56 21.52
C PRO A 39 6.17 8.73 22.50
N PRO A 40 7.16 8.68 23.41
CA PRO A 40 7.40 9.77 24.35
C PRO A 40 7.80 11.06 23.62
N VAL A 41 7.61 12.19 24.30
CA VAL A 41 7.97 13.52 23.77
C VAL A 41 9.46 13.56 23.39
N PRO A 42 9.80 14.04 22.18
CA PRO A 42 11.18 14.21 21.77
C PRO A 42 11.96 15.14 22.71
N TYR A 43 13.26 14.90 22.84
CA TYR A 43 14.10 15.75 23.67
C TYR A 43 14.12 17.19 23.14
N GLY A 44 13.84 18.15 24.03
CA GLY A 44 13.84 19.58 23.71
C GLY A 44 12.51 20.13 23.21
N GLU A 45 11.49 19.29 23.05
CA GLU A 45 10.13 19.70 22.68
C GLU A 45 9.23 19.85 23.91
N ALA A 46 8.29 20.79 23.84
CA ALA A 46 7.32 21.03 24.91
C ALA A 46 6.18 20.00 24.91
N GLU A 47 5.80 19.51 23.72
CA GLU A 47 4.69 18.59 23.50
C GLU A 47 5.11 17.49 22.52
N GLY A 48 4.50 16.31 22.65
CA GLY A 48 4.76 15.18 21.76
C GLY A 48 3.91 15.26 20.48
N PRO A 49 4.31 14.53 19.42
CA PRO A 49 3.54 14.53 18.18
C PRO A 49 2.19 13.83 18.33
N ASP A 50 1.18 14.31 17.61
CA ASP A 50 -0.13 13.68 17.51
C ASP A 50 -0.14 12.49 16.53
N ALA A 51 -1.28 11.80 16.42
CA ALA A 51 -1.41 10.61 15.59
C ALA A 51 -1.21 10.92 14.10
N GLU A 52 -1.75 12.03 13.61
CA GLU A 52 -1.60 12.48 12.23
C GLU A 52 -0.14 12.80 11.89
N GLN A 53 0.57 13.49 12.78
CA GLN A 53 2.00 13.82 12.65
C GLN A 53 2.88 12.56 12.65
N LEU A 54 2.56 11.57 13.48
CA LEU A 54 3.30 10.30 13.52
C LEU A 54 3.09 9.45 12.25
N LEU A 55 1.98 9.64 11.55
CA LEU A 55 1.66 8.95 10.30
C LEU A 55 2.16 9.71 9.07
N GLU A 56 2.71 10.92 9.24
CA GLU A 56 3.31 11.69 8.16
C GLU A 56 4.60 11.02 7.68
N LEU A 57 4.70 10.78 6.36
CA LEU A 57 5.91 10.21 5.80
C LEU A 57 7.00 11.30 5.72
N PRO A 58 8.20 11.07 6.27
CA PRO A 58 9.30 11.99 6.06
C PRO A 58 9.74 11.97 4.59
N THR A 59 10.41 13.04 4.13
CA THR A 59 10.76 13.25 2.72
C THR A 59 11.49 12.07 2.06
N LEU A 60 12.26 11.31 2.84
CA LEU A 60 13.05 10.17 2.36
C LEU A 60 12.39 8.80 2.63
N ALA A 61 11.18 8.73 3.21
CA ALA A 61 10.48 7.46 3.44
C ALA A 61 9.82 6.89 2.17
N ALA A 62 9.41 7.76 1.24
CA ALA A 62 8.86 7.36 -0.05
C ALA A 62 9.47 8.22 -1.17
N PRO A 63 10.79 8.12 -1.39
CA PRO A 63 11.45 8.91 -2.42
C PRO A 63 10.93 8.49 -3.79
N GLU A 64 10.77 9.48 -4.66
CA GLU A 64 10.48 9.19 -6.06
C GLU A 64 11.69 8.50 -6.68
N ARG A 65 11.44 7.46 -7.47
CA ARG A 65 12.49 6.69 -8.13
C ARG A 65 13.16 7.57 -9.19
N SER A 66 14.32 8.12 -8.87
CA SER A 66 14.83 9.33 -9.50
C SER A 66 15.43 9.20 -10.90
N VAL A 67 15.59 8.01 -11.50
CA VAL A 67 16.27 7.90 -12.80
C VAL A 67 15.90 6.70 -13.68
N GLU A 68 14.91 5.88 -13.33
CA GLU A 68 14.48 4.89 -14.31
C GLU A 68 13.41 5.46 -15.23
N LEU A 69 13.84 5.80 -16.45
CA LEU A 69 12.92 6.13 -17.56
C LEU A 69 11.91 5.01 -17.83
N ARG A 70 12.23 3.77 -17.43
CA ARG A 70 11.37 2.61 -17.56
C ARG A 70 10.33 2.58 -16.44
N ARG A 71 9.08 2.85 -16.84
CA ARG A 71 7.89 2.80 -15.98
C ARG A 71 7.53 1.37 -15.52
N ARG A 72 8.13 0.35 -16.12
CA ARG A 72 7.93 -1.08 -15.84
C ARG A 72 9.20 -1.85 -16.13
N SER A 73 9.29 -3.06 -15.59
CA SER A 73 10.34 -4.02 -15.95
C SER A 73 10.21 -4.38 -17.43
N GLU A 74 11.31 -4.29 -18.16
CA GLU A 74 11.47 -4.68 -19.56
C GLU A 74 12.64 -5.66 -19.64
N GLU A 75 12.61 -6.57 -20.63
CA GLU A 75 13.71 -7.50 -20.91
C GLU A 75 15.02 -6.70 -21.09
N ARG A 76 16.11 -7.15 -20.47
CA ARG A 76 17.43 -6.52 -20.64
C ARG A 76 18.15 -7.21 -21.80
N GLU A 77 18.83 -6.42 -22.60
CA GLU A 77 19.68 -6.94 -23.66
C GLU A 77 20.91 -7.60 -23.02
N ASP A 78 21.40 -8.68 -23.64
CA ASP A 78 22.59 -9.38 -23.19
C ASP A 78 23.78 -8.41 -23.13
N ASP A 79 24.59 -8.48 -22.06
CA ASP A 79 25.73 -7.58 -21.87
C ASP A 79 26.82 -7.91 -22.92
N PRO A 80 27.15 -6.99 -23.85
CA PRO A 80 28.16 -7.24 -24.87
C PRO A 80 29.58 -7.38 -24.29
N PHE A 81 29.77 -7.07 -23.01
CA PHE A 81 31.02 -7.17 -22.29
C PHE A 81 31.04 -8.31 -21.26
N ASP A 82 30.12 -9.27 -21.34
CA ASP A 82 30.16 -10.45 -20.48
C ASP A 82 31.37 -11.33 -20.86
N LEU A 83 32.42 -11.29 -20.03
CA LEU A 83 33.67 -12.00 -20.27
C LEU A 83 33.61 -13.42 -19.66
N PRO A 84 34.21 -14.42 -20.31
CA PRO A 84 34.26 -15.78 -19.76
C PRO A 84 35.09 -15.82 -18.45
N PRO A 85 34.79 -16.74 -17.52
CA PRO A 85 35.59 -16.95 -16.32
C PRO A 85 36.99 -17.50 -16.64
N ASP A 86 37.94 -17.27 -15.72
CA ASP A 86 39.37 -17.67 -15.83
C ASP A 86 39.60 -19.19 -15.92
#